data_AF-A3SIX1-F1
#
_entry.id   AF-A3SIX1-F1
#
_cell.length_a   1.000
_cell.length_b   1.000
_cell.length_c   1.000
_cell.angle_alpha   90.00
_cell.angle_beta   90.00
_cell.angle_gamma   90.00
#
_symmetry.space_group_name_H-M   'P 1'
#
loop_
_entity.id
_entity.type
_entity.pdbx_description
1 polymer ?
#
loop_
_entity_poly.entity_id
_entity_poly.type
_entity_poly.pdbx_seq_one_letter_code
_entity_poly.pdbx_strand_id
1 'polypeptide(L)'
;MRQITTAFLIYACLTGAALAQKAGVGAWENSRHTMLDWIEQSPGLGWYYNWRADQLYAPGRRSRQVEFVPMIHGAKDVGKPIRASGPVRALLGFNEPDGRSGKHQAGLSVERAVALWPRLMAKGVRLGSPATTQDGTLGPGSWQRRFMDQVEARGLRVDFMAVHYYSRDGDVGKFRRWLQAVHREYRRPIWVTEFALIDWSRPGSVSYGQSADFAQAAIEMMEGLPFVERHAWFAANPYPWKGTVPQINLVSDDLSPTPTGKRFDKVVGRLGGRQVASRQ
;
A
#
# COMPACT_ATOMS: atom_id res chain seq x y z
N MET A 1 19.48 -54.90 23.29
CA MET A 1 18.44 -54.09 22.61
C MET A 1 18.07 -52.90 23.49
N ARG A 2 18.54 -51.70 23.14
CA ARG A 2 18.04 -50.44 23.70
C ARG A 2 17.71 -49.54 22.50
N GLN A 3 16.43 -49.37 22.21
CA GLN A 3 15.98 -48.41 21.20
C GLN A 3 15.96 -47.03 21.84
N ILE A 4 16.74 -46.12 21.27
CA ILE A 4 16.73 -44.70 21.60
C ILE A 4 15.71 -44.07 20.66
N THR A 5 14.55 -43.68 21.20
CA THR A 5 13.52 -42.96 20.45
C THR A 5 13.83 -41.47 20.55
N THR A 6 14.42 -40.90 19.49
CA THR A 6 14.64 -39.46 19.38
C THR A 6 13.32 -38.79 18.99
N ALA A 7 12.69 -38.07 19.92
CA ALA A 7 11.54 -37.22 19.64
C ALA A 7 12.03 -35.90 19.00
N PHE A 8 11.66 -35.66 17.74
CA PHE A 8 11.82 -34.36 17.10
C PHE A 8 10.74 -33.41 17.62
N LEU A 9 11.12 -32.43 18.45
CA LEU A 9 10.29 -31.27 18.71
C LEU A 9 10.40 -30.31 17.52
N ILE A 10 9.33 -30.20 16.74
CA ILE A 10 9.13 -29.10 15.80
C ILE A 10 8.75 -27.86 16.63
N TYR A 11 9.68 -26.92 16.77
CA TYR A 11 9.36 -25.58 17.27
C TYR A 11 8.55 -24.85 16.19
N ALA A 12 7.22 -24.87 16.33
CA ALA A 12 6.39 -23.87 15.68
C ALA A 12 6.68 -22.52 16.34
N CYS A 13 7.56 -21.71 15.75
CA CYS A 13 7.67 -20.30 16.07
C CYS A 13 6.39 -19.58 15.60
N LEU A 14 5.32 -19.72 16.38
CA LEU A 14 4.21 -18.79 16.36
C LEU A 14 4.69 -17.51 17.04
N THR A 15 5.46 -16.71 16.32
CA THR A 15 5.58 -15.29 16.67
C THR A 15 4.21 -14.70 16.43
N GLY A 16 3.44 -14.56 17.52
CA GLY A 16 2.21 -13.77 17.55
C GLY A 16 2.55 -12.32 17.23
N ALA A 17 2.72 -12.00 15.96
CA ALA A 17 2.54 -10.64 15.51
C ALA A 17 1.08 -10.32 15.82
N ALA A 18 0.84 -9.51 16.85
CA ALA A 18 -0.43 -8.81 17.00
C ALA A 18 -0.78 -8.27 15.62
N LEU A 19 -1.80 -8.86 14.96
CA LEU A 19 -2.09 -8.59 13.55
C LEU A 19 -2.16 -7.08 13.38
N ALA A 20 -1.14 -6.50 12.76
CA ALA A 20 -1.14 -5.08 12.50
C ALA A 20 -2.35 -4.80 11.61
N GLN A 21 -3.07 -3.74 11.93
CA GLN A 21 -4.25 -3.34 11.20
C GLN A 21 -3.85 -3.08 9.74
N LYS A 22 -4.31 -3.95 8.82
CA LYS A 22 -3.80 -3.99 7.43
C LYS A 22 -4.23 -2.77 6.62
N ALA A 23 -5.39 -2.20 6.95
CA ALA A 23 -6.02 -1.11 6.23
C ALA A 23 -5.25 0.21 6.41
N GLY A 24 -5.03 0.88 5.30
CA GLY A 24 -4.47 2.22 5.22
C GLY A 24 -5.09 3.02 4.07
N VAL A 25 -4.53 4.21 3.84
CA VAL A 25 -4.97 5.12 2.77
C VAL A 25 -3.79 5.86 2.16
N GLY A 26 -3.89 6.18 0.87
CA GLY A 26 -3.11 7.25 0.26
C GLY A 26 -3.83 8.58 0.45
N ALA A 27 -3.14 9.59 0.99
CA ALA A 27 -3.75 10.88 1.31
C ALA A 27 -2.76 12.06 1.14
N TRP A 28 -3.30 13.26 0.97
CA TRP A 28 -2.53 14.51 0.94
C TRP A 28 -3.23 15.62 1.73
N GLU A 29 -2.50 16.70 2.00
CA GLU A 29 -3.04 17.85 2.70
C GLU A 29 -4.28 18.43 1.98
N ASN A 30 -5.36 18.64 2.73
CA ASN A 30 -6.42 19.55 2.32
C ASN A 30 -6.02 21.00 2.67
N SER A 31 -6.72 21.98 2.10
CA SER A 31 -6.42 23.41 2.27
C SER A 31 -6.39 23.88 3.74
N ARG A 32 -7.08 23.17 4.63
CA ARG A 32 -7.14 23.45 6.07
C ARG A 32 -6.12 22.66 6.90
N HIS A 33 -5.29 21.81 6.29
CA HIS A 33 -4.32 20.95 6.96
C HIS A 33 -4.92 20.06 8.07
N THR A 34 -6.15 19.58 7.86
CA THR A 34 -6.92 18.74 8.79
C THR A 34 -7.01 17.28 8.35
N MET A 35 -6.52 16.94 7.16
CA MET A 35 -6.51 15.55 6.67
C MET A 35 -5.83 14.58 7.66
N LEU A 36 -4.70 14.97 8.24
CA LEU A 36 -4.02 14.10 9.21
C LEU A 36 -4.88 13.87 10.47
N ASP A 37 -5.66 14.86 10.89
CA ASP A 37 -6.58 14.67 12.02
C ASP A 37 -7.74 13.73 11.66
N TRP A 38 -8.24 13.79 10.41
CA TRP A 38 -9.22 12.81 9.91
C TRP A 38 -8.65 11.39 9.89
N ILE A 39 -7.42 11.21 9.42
CA ILE A 39 -6.74 9.90 9.42
C ILE A 39 -6.67 9.34 10.84
N GLU A 40 -6.23 10.15 11.81
CA GLU A 40 -6.10 9.73 13.21
C GLU A 40 -7.43 9.42 13.90
N GLN A 41 -8.54 9.99 13.41
CA GLN A 41 -9.89 9.75 13.93
C GLN A 41 -10.62 8.61 13.20
N SER A 42 -10.10 8.14 12.08
CA SER A 42 -10.75 7.13 11.24
C SER A 42 -10.64 5.73 11.87
N PRO A 43 -11.77 5.09 12.23
CA PRO A 43 -11.74 3.81 12.93
C PRO A 43 -11.08 2.70 12.11
N GLY A 44 -10.08 2.06 12.71
CA GLY A 44 -9.44 0.88 12.12
C GLY A 44 -8.43 1.17 11.00
N LEU A 45 -8.03 2.44 10.78
CA LEU A 45 -6.87 2.74 9.96
C LEU A 45 -5.58 2.49 10.75
N GLY A 46 -4.70 1.65 10.22
CA GLY A 46 -3.42 1.31 10.84
C GLY A 46 -2.26 2.15 10.34
N TRP A 47 -2.34 2.61 9.09
CA TRP A 47 -1.25 3.32 8.44
C TRP A 47 -1.73 4.22 7.31
N TYR A 48 -0.88 5.14 6.87
CA TYR A 48 -1.10 5.93 5.67
C TYR A 48 0.24 6.28 5.00
N TYR A 49 0.17 6.72 3.76
CA TYR A 49 1.29 7.32 3.05
C TYR A 49 0.81 8.47 2.17
N ASN A 50 1.75 9.28 1.68
CA ASN A 50 1.47 10.50 0.92
C ASN A 50 2.41 10.68 -0.28
N TRP A 51 3.02 9.59 -0.77
CA TRP A 51 4.02 9.60 -1.84
C TRP A 51 5.29 10.44 -1.57
N ARG A 52 5.57 10.84 -0.33
CA ARG A 52 6.75 11.63 0.05
C ARG A 52 7.58 10.96 1.14
N ALA A 53 8.80 11.48 1.33
CA ALA A 53 9.69 11.08 2.41
C ALA A 53 9.33 11.74 3.76
N ASP A 54 8.49 12.77 3.73
CA ASP A 54 8.04 13.55 4.87
C ASP A 54 6.53 13.41 5.10
N GLN A 55 6.16 13.34 6.36
CA GLN A 55 4.79 13.22 6.84
C GLN A 55 3.91 14.39 6.38
N LEU A 56 2.60 14.16 6.32
CA LEU A 56 1.63 15.24 6.15
C LEU A 56 1.81 16.32 7.23
N TYR A 57 1.74 17.58 6.81
CA TYR A 57 1.72 18.70 7.74
C TYR A 57 0.36 18.79 8.45
N ALA A 58 0.41 19.10 9.75
CA ALA A 58 -0.76 19.47 10.54
C ALA A 58 -0.36 20.51 11.59
N PRO A 59 -1.22 21.49 11.89
CA PRO A 59 -0.94 22.49 12.91
C PRO A 59 -0.95 21.85 14.31
N GLY A 60 0.03 22.25 15.12
CA GLY A 60 0.19 21.78 16.50
C GLY A 60 0.89 20.42 16.64
N ARG A 61 1.38 20.15 17.86
CA ARG A 61 1.97 18.85 18.21
C ARG A 61 0.89 17.99 18.85
N ARG A 62 0.60 16.83 18.24
CA ARG A 62 -0.34 15.84 18.76
C ARG A 62 0.30 14.46 18.72
N SER A 63 -0.06 13.60 19.68
CA SER A 63 0.27 12.19 19.60
C SER A 63 -0.36 11.59 18.34
N ARG A 64 0.37 10.75 17.64
CA ARG A 64 -0.04 10.10 16.39
C ARG A 64 -0.02 8.59 16.62
N GLN A 65 -1.13 7.92 16.31
CA GLN A 65 -1.30 6.48 16.50
C GLN A 65 -1.25 5.75 15.16
N VAL A 66 -1.74 6.39 14.09
CA VAL A 66 -1.72 5.82 12.74
C VAL A 66 -0.31 5.95 12.15
N GLU A 67 0.26 4.84 11.69
CA GLU A 67 1.64 4.81 11.20
C GLU A 67 1.79 5.59 9.87
N PHE A 68 2.67 6.59 9.85
CA PHE A 68 3.14 7.16 8.59
C PHE A 68 4.21 6.26 7.96
N VAL A 69 3.96 5.80 6.74
CA VAL A 69 4.95 5.08 5.93
C VAL A 69 5.53 6.01 4.86
N PRO A 70 6.80 6.41 4.96
CA PRO A 70 7.44 7.23 3.95
C PRO A 70 7.64 6.49 2.63
N MET A 71 7.78 7.26 1.55
CA MET A 71 8.10 6.78 0.21
C MET A 71 9.27 7.56 -0.39
N ILE A 72 10.20 6.85 -1.04
CA ILE A 72 11.16 7.47 -1.96
C ILE A 72 10.55 7.39 -3.37
N HIS A 73 9.78 8.43 -3.74
CA HIS A 73 8.98 8.42 -4.96
C HIS A 73 9.82 8.18 -6.22
N GLY A 74 10.89 8.96 -6.42
CA GLY A 74 11.76 8.82 -7.58
C GLY A 74 13.22 9.15 -7.28
N ALA A 75 14.06 9.18 -8.32
CA ALA A 75 15.50 9.38 -8.18
C ALA A 75 15.88 10.68 -7.46
N LYS A 76 15.09 11.75 -7.64
CA LYS A 76 15.30 13.05 -6.97
C LYS A 76 15.06 13.00 -5.46
N ASP A 77 14.34 11.99 -4.97
CA ASP A 77 13.93 11.89 -3.57
C ASP A 77 14.89 11.03 -2.73
N VAL A 78 15.82 10.30 -3.37
CA VAL A 78 16.75 9.37 -2.70
C VAL A 78 17.60 10.05 -1.62
N GLY A 79 17.97 11.31 -1.84
CA GLY A 79 18.75 12.12 -0.90
C GLY A 79 17.92 12.79 0.20
N LYS A 80 16.58 12.76 0.12
CA LYS A 80 15.74 13.49 1.08
C LYS A 80 15.80 12.84 2.46
N PRO A 81 15.80 13.65 3.54
CA PRO A 81 15.65 13.13 4.89
C PRO A 81 14.21 12.60 5.07
N ILE A 82 14.09 11.48 5.78
CA ILE A 82 12.78 10.98 6.22
C ILE A 82 12.35 11.83 7.42
N ARG A 83 11.16 12.43 7.35
CA ARG A 83 10.62 13.27 8.43
C ARG A 83 9.28 12.71 8.89
N ALA A 84 9.27 12.10 10.07
CA ALA A 84 8.09 11.53 10.71
C ALA A 84 8.04 11.96 12.18
N SER A 85 6.84 12.10 12.74
CA SER A 85 6.63 12.36 14.17
C SER A 85 6.73 11.10 15.03
N GLY A 86 6.63 9.92 14.41
CA GLY A 86 6.73 8.61 15.06
C GLY A 86 7.83 7.73 14.46
N PRO A 87 8.02 6.51 15.00
CA PRO A 87 9.01 5.57 14.50
C PRO A 87 8.67 5.11 13.07
N VAL A 88 9.67 5.11 12.20
CA VAL A 88 9.54 4.62 10.82
C VAL A 88 9.93 3.14 10.81
N ARG A 89 8.98 2.26 10.47
CA ARG A 89 9.21 0.80 10.49
C ARG A 89 9.36 0.21 9.09
N ALA A 90 8.81 0.88 8.09
CA ALA A 90 8.90 0.50 6.68
C ALA A 90 9.11 1.72 5.78
N LEU A 91 9.60 1.47 4.57
CA LEU A 91 9.83 2.44 3.51
C LEU A 91 9.27 1.88 2.20
N LEU A 92 8.48 2.68 1.48
CA LEU A 92 8.05 2.37 0.12
C LEU A 92 9.11 2.82 -0.89
N GLY A 93 9.36 1.97 -1.89
CA GLY A 93 10.28 2.24 -2.99
C GLY A 93 9.69 3.20 -4.03
N PHE A 94 10.27 3.18 -5.24
CA PHE A 94 9.89 4.08 -6.32
C PHE A 94 8.44 3.87 -6.78
N ASN A 95 7.75 4.97 -7.09
CA ASN A 95 6.35 4.98 -7.54
C ASN A 95 6.26 4.92 -9.07
N GLU A 96 5.68 3.86 -9.60
CA GLU A 96 5.46 3.60 -11.02
C GLU A 96 6.69 3.93 -11.88
N PRO A 97 7.87 3.33 -11.59
CA PRO A 97 9.10 3.62 -12.32
C PRO A 97 9.02 3.23 -13.82
N ASP A 98 8.13 2.31 -14.16
CA ASP A 98 7.84 1.88 -15.53
C ASP A 98 6.99 2.90 -16.32
N GLY A 99 6.41 3.88 -15.62
CA GLY A 99 5.66 4.98 -16.20
C GLY A 99 6.52 5.87 -17.10
N ARG A 100 6.06 6.14 -18.33
CA ARG A 100 6.80 6.91 -19.34
C ARG A 100 6.23 8.29 -19.64
N SER A 101 5.08 8.64 -19.06
CA SER A 101 4.20 9.67 -19.66
C SER A 101 3.55 10.67 -18.69
N GLY A 102 4.02 10.81 -17.45
CA GLY A 102 3.38 11.72 -16.50
C GLY A 102 4.31 12.25 -15.40
N LYS A 103 3.98 13.44 -14.87
CA LYS A 103 4.71 14.06 -13.74
C LYS A 103 4.48 13.35 -12.40
N HIS A 104 3.53 12.42 -12.34
CA HIS A 104 3.10 11.69 -11.14
C HIS A 104 3.79 10.33 -10.96
N GLN A 105 4.59 9.92 -11.96
CA GLN A 105 5.32 8.65 -11.98
C GLN A 105 6.82 8.92 -11.89
N ALA A 106 7.59 7.95 -11.40
CA ALA A 106 9.03 8.13 -11.18
C ALA A 106 9.85 8.11 -12.48
N GLY A 107 9.41 7.36 -13.50
CA GLY A 107 10.07 7.27 -14.80
C GLY A 107 11.54 6.88 -14.72
N LEU A 108 11.83 5.65 -14.28
CA LEU A 108 13.18 5.12 -14.09
C LEU A 108 13.41 3.85 -14.91
N SER A 109 14.59 3.75 -15.53
CA SER A 109 15.06 2.46 -16.03
C SER A 109 15.32 1.49 -14.87
N VAL A 110 15.30 0.18 -15.16
CA VAL A 110 15.61 -0.86 -14.17
C VAL A 110 17.03 -0.66 -13.64
N GLU A 111 18.00 -0.41 -14.52
CA GLU A 111 19.41 -0.23 -14.19
C GLU A 111 19.60 0.95 -13.25
N ARG A 112 18.89 2.06 -13.51
CA ARG A 112 18.94 3.25 -12.67
C ARG A 112 18.32 2.98 -11.29
N ALA A 113 17.19 2.30 -11.22
CA ALA A 113 16.56 1.94 -9.96
C ALA A 113 17.46 1.01 -9.12
N VAL A 114 18.07 0.00 -9.74
CA VAL A 114 19.01 -0.93 -9.09
C VAL A 114 20.26 -0.19 -8.60
N ALA A 115 20.81 0.73 -9.39
CA ALA A 115 21.97 1.53 -8.98
C ALA A 115 21.69 2.43 -7.77
N LEU A 116 20.45 2.91 -7.62
CA LEU A 116 20.03 3.75 -6.49
C LEU A 116 19.61 2.91 -5.27
N TRP A 117 19.24 1.65 -5.45
CA TRP A 117 18.67 0.78 -4.42
C TRP A 117 19.49 0.67 -3.13
N PRO A 118 20.83 0.56 -3.16
CA PRO A 118 21.64 0.53 -1.93
C PRO A 118 21.42 1.74 -1.02
N ARG A 119 21.11 2.92 -1.59
CA ARG A 119 20.82 4.14 -0.80
C ARG A 119 19.49 4.08 -0.07
N LEU A 120 18.51 3.35 -0.61
CA LEU A 120 17.24 3.07 0.07
C LEU A 120 17.45 2.00 1.15
N MET A 121 18.22 0.94 0.85
CA MET A 121 18.55 -0.10 1.83
C MET A 121 19.28 0.47 3.06
N ALA A 122 20.16 1.45 2.87
CA ALA A 122 20.90 2.13 3.93
C ALA A 122 20.01 2.88 4.94
N LYS A 123 18.71 3.06 4.67
CA LYS A 123 17.74 3.59 5.64
C LYS A 123 17.44 2.61 6.79
N GLY A 124 17.85 1.35 6.67
CA GLY A 124 17.84 0.38 7.78
C GLY A 124 16.46 -0.11 8.24
N VAL A 125 15.39 0.29 7.56
CA VAL A 125 14.00 -0.14 7.84
C VAL A 125 13.54 -1.16 6.81
N ARG A 126 12.38 -1.80 7.03
CA ARG A 126 11.81 -2.74 6.06
C ARG A 126 11.52 -2.03 4.73
N LEU A 127 11.98 -2.57 3.62
CA LEU A 127 11.97 -1.90 2.32
C LEU A 127 11.08 -2.64 1.32
N GLY A 128 10.00 -2.00 0.90
CA GLY A 128 9.13 -2.48 -0.16
C GLY A 128 9.78 -2.29 -1.52
N SER A 129 9.47 -3.18 -2.46
CA SER A 129 9.86 -3.01 -3.86
C SER A 129 9.41 -1.66 -4.43
N PRO A 130 9.94 -1.22 -5.58
CA PRO A 130 9.21 -0.27 -6.41
C PRO A 130 7.79 -0.80 -6.67
N ALA A 131 6.81 0.09 -6.73
CA ALA A 131 5.44 -0.24 -7.10
C ALA A 131 5.23 0.16 -8.57
N THR A 132 5.33 -0.78 -9.49
CA THR A 132 5.06 -0.52 -10.92
C THR A 132 3.60 -0.25 -11.19
N THR A 133 3.28 0.27 -12.37
CA THR A 133 1.91 0.16 -12.89
C THR A 133 1.47 -1.31 -12.90
N GLN A 134 0.16 -1.56 -12.88
CA GLN A 134 -0.38 -2.93 -12.79
C GLN A 134 0.15 -3.84 -13.91
N ASP A 135 0.28 -3.32 -15.14
CA ASP A 135 0.78 -4.06 -16.30
C ASP A 135 2.31 -4.30 -16.24
N GLY A 136 3.04 -3.46 -15.50
CA GLY A 136 4.49 -3.59 -15.29
C GLY A 136 4.90 -4.56 -14.19
N THR A 137 3.94 -5.19 -13.51
CA THR A 137 4.17 -5.98 -12.27
C THR A 137 4.49 -7.46 -12.52
N LEU A 138 3.91 -8.08 -13.56
CA LEU A 138 3.97 -9.53 -13.78
C LEU A 138 4.53 -9.89 -15.15
N GLY A 139 5.28 -10.99 -15.20
CA GLY A 139 5.75 -11.61 -16.45
C GLY A 139 7.23 -11.34 -16.74
N PRO A 140 7.87 -12.19 -17.57
CA PRO A 140 9.32 -12.19 -17.77
C PRO A 140 9.86 -10.89 -18.38
N GLY A 141 9.05 -10.22 -19.21
CA GLY A 141 9.37 -8.92 -19.81
C GLY A 141 8.89 -7.72 -19.00
N SER A 142 8.35 -7.91 -17.80
CA SER A 142 7.85 -6.81 -16.99
C SER A 142 9.00 -6.02 -16.36
N TRP A 143 8.74 -4.75 -16.01
CA TRP A 143 9.74 -3.93 -15.33
C TRP A 143 10.07 -4.52 -13.96
N GLN A 144 9.04 -4.95 -13.21
CA GLN A 144 9.20 -5.49 -11.88
C GLN A 144 10.03 -6.77 -11.88
N ARG A 145 9.79 -7.70 -12.83
CA ARG A 145 10.56 -8.94 -12.91
C ARG A 145 12.04 -8.68 -13.21
N ARG A 146 12.35 -7.82 -14.18
CA ARG A 146 13.74 -7.44 -14.49
C ARG A 146 14.44 -6.76 -13.31
N PHE A 147 13.74 -5.93 -12.55
CA PHE A 147 14.28 -5.33 -11.33
C PHE A 147 14.57 -6.39 -10.28
N MET A 148 13.61 -7.29 -10.04
CA MET A 148 13.75 -8.39 -9.07
C MET A 148 14.89 -9.34 -9.43
N ASP A 149 15.10 -9.65 -10.72
CA ASP A 149 16.23 -10.46 -11.19
C ASP A 149 17.57 -9.80 -10.84
N GLN A 150 17.71 -8.49 -11.06
CA GLN A 150 18.94 -7.78 -10.78
C GLN A 150 19.22 -7.60 -9.28
N VAL A 151 18.18 -7.37 -8.45
CA VAL A 151 18.38 -7.31 -6.99
C VAL A 151 18.73 -8.68 -6.42
N GLU A 152 18.11 -9.75 -6.91
CA GLU A 152 18.40 -11.13 -6.49
C GLU A 152 19.82 -11.55 -6.90
N ALA A 153 20.23 -11.29 -8.15
CA ALA A 153 21.58 -11.56 -8.63
C ALA A 153 22.68 -10.79 -7.86
N ARG A 154 22.35 -9.62 -7.30
CA ARG A 154 23.27 -8.78 -6.52
C ARG A 154 23.15 -8.98 -5.00
N GLY A 155 22.28 -9.88 -4.53
CA GLY A 155 22.02 -10.07 -3.10
C GLY A 155 21.44 -8.85 -2.39
N LEU A 156 20.76 -7.95 -3.12
CA LEU A 156 20.12 -6.77 -2.57
C LEU A 156 18.79 -7.12 -1.90
N ARG A 157 18.47 -6.42 -0.80
CA ARG A 157 17.28 -6.68 0.02
C ARG A 157 16.04 -6.03 -0.58
N VAL A 158 14.95 -6.80 -0.65
CA VAL A 158 13.56 -6.33 -0.88
C VAL A 158 12.67 -7.12 0.08
N ASP A 159 12.02 -6.50 1.04
CA ASP A 159 11.35 -7.25 2.12
C ASP A 159 9.89 -7.59 1.85
N PHE A 160 9.25 -6.84 0.95
CA PHE A 160 7.87 -7.08 0.50
C PHE A 160 7.67 -6.48 -0.90
N MET A 161 6.66 -6.98 -1.61
CA MET A 161 6.23 -6.40 -2.89
C MET A 161 5.22 -5.29 -2.62
N ALA A 162 5.51 -4.08 -3.07
CA ALA A 162 4.52 -3.00 -3.17
C ALA A 162 3.88 -3.05 -4.55
N VAL A 163 2.55 -3.01 -4.63
CA VAL A 163 1.83 -3.16 -5.90
C VAL A 163 0.61 -2.25 -6.01
N HIS A 164 0.28 -1.84 -7.24
CA HIS A 164 -0.92 -1.07 -7.58
C HIS A 164 -1.92 -1.94 -8.35
N TYR A 165 -3.20 -1.82 -8.04
CA TYR A 165 -4.27 -2.51 -8.76
C TYR A 165 -5.49 -1.62 -8.98
N TYR A 166 -5.74 -1.24 -10.23
CA TYR A 166 -6.89 -0.45 -10.62
C TYR A 166 -7.86 -1.32 -11.42
N SER A 167 -8.96 -1.71 -10.78
CA SER A 167 -9.98 -2.51 -11.45
C SER A 167 -10.77 -1.64 -12.42
N ARG A 168 -10.96 -2.12 -13.65
CA ARG A 168 -11.81 -1.45 -14.66
C ARG A 168 -13.25 -1.99 -14.69
N ASP A 169 -13.49 -3.13 -14.07
CA ASP A 169 -14.74 -3.91 -14.16
C ASP A 169 -15.34 -4.31 -12.80
N GLY A 170 -14.65 -4.02 -11.70
CA GLY A 170 -15.09 -4.37 -10.35
C GLY A 170 -14.89 -5.84 -9.98
N ASP A 171 -14.23 -6.65 -10.82
CA ASP A 171 -14.07 -8.09 -10.57
C ASP A 171 -13.01 -8.37 -9.49
N VAL A 172 -13.46 -8.54 -8.26
CA VAL A 172 -12.63 -8.90 -7.10
C VAL A 172 -11.99 -10.30 -7.26
N GLY A 173 -12.58 -11.19 -8.04
CA GLY A 173 -12.01 -12.49 -8.37
C GLY A 173 -10.76 -12.36 -9.25
N LYS A 174 -10.78 -11.47 -10.26
CA LYS A 174 -9.58 -11.11 -11.05
C LYS A 174 -8.51 -10.50 -10.16
N PHE A 175 -8.89 -9.62 -9.25
CA PHE A 175 -7.95 -9.02 -8.32
C PHE A 175 -7.27 -10.07 -7.42
N ARG A 176 -8.07 -10.97 -6.80
CA ARG A 176 -7.55 -12.07 -5.99
C ARG A 176 -6.56 -12.95 -6.76
N ARG A 177 -6.92 -13.38 -7.98
CA ARG A 177 -6.05 -14.22 -8.82
C ARG A 177 -4.76 -13.50 -9.19
N TRP A 178 -4.83 -12.20 -9.46
CA TRP A 178 -3.65 -11.38 -9.75
C TRP A 178 -2.72 -11.30 -8.52
N LEU A 179 -3.24 -11.04 -7.33
CA LEU A 179 -2.43 -11.06 -6.09
C LEU A 179 -1.78 -12.42 -5.83
N GLN A 180 -2.50 -13.52 -6.07
CA GLN A 180 -1.94 -14.88 -6.00
C GLN A 180 -0.81 -15.10 -7.01
N ALA A 181 -0.93 -14.52 -8.22
CA ALA A 181 0.13 -14.58 -9.22
C ALA A 181 1.37 -13.78 -8.80
N VAL A 182 1.20 -12.56 -8.29
CA VAL A 182 2.30 -11.75 -7.72
C VAL A 182 3.00 -12.52 -6.59
N HIS A 183 2.24 -13.08 -5.66
CA HIS A 183 2.82 -13.83 -4.54
C HIS A 183 3.58 -15.07 -5.02
N ARG A 184 3.05 -15.79 -6.02
CA ARG A 184 3.71 -16.97 -6.59
C ARG A 184 5.00 -16.61 -7.32
N GLU A 185 5.03 -15.50 -8.05
CA GLU A 185 6.18 -15.05 -8.84
C GLU A 185 7.33 -14.54 -7.96
N TYR A 186 7.02 -13.77 -6.92
CA TYR A 186 8.03 -13.09 -6.10
C TYR A 186 8.27 -13.72 -4.73
N ARG A 187 7.36 -14.59 -4.25
CA ARG A 187 7.45 -15.31 -2.97
C ARG A 187 7.77 -14.41 -1.77
N ARG A 188 7.20 -13.21 -1.78
CA ARG A 188 7.33 -12.20 -0.74
C ARG A 188 5.96 -11.71 -0.30
N PRO A 189 5.79 -11.27 0.95
CA PRO A 189 4.56 -10.62 1.38
C PRO A 189 4.21 -9.43 0.48
N ILE A 190 2.91 -9.12 0.37
CA ILE A 190 2.39 -8.08 -0.52
C ILE A 190 1.79 -6.94 0.29
N TRP A 191 2.14 -5.72 -0.09
CA TRP A 191 1.43 -4.49 0.26
C TRP A 191 0.76 -3.96 -0.99
N VAL A 192 -0.56 -3.90 -0.98
CA VAL A 192 -1.33 -3.24 -2.04
C VAL A 192 -1.35 -1.75 -1.73
N THR A 193 -0.43 -0.98 -2.30
CA THR A 193 -0.24 0.43 -1.93
C THR A 193 -1.24 1.36 -2.62
N GLU A 194 -1.84 0.92 -3.72
CA GLU A 194 -2.97 1.61 -4.37
C GLU A 194 -3.98 0.59 -4.89
N PHE A 195 -5.25 0.78 -4.55
CA PHE A 195 -6.35 0.10 -5.24
C PHE A 195 -7.62 0.94 -5.29
N ALA A 196 -8.35 0.84 -6.41
CA ALA A 196 -9.64 1.46 -6.64
C ALA A 196 -10.41 0.80 -7.80
N LEU A 197 -11.72 1.08 -7.90
CA LEU A 197 -12.51 0.83 -9.10
C LEU A 197 -12.45 2.08 -9.99
N ILE A 198 -11.63 2.04 -11.04
CA ILE A 198 -11.47 3.15 -11.97
C ILE A 198 -10.92 2.69 -13.32
N ASP A 199 -11.50 3.25 -14.37
CA ASP A 199 -10.89 3.27 -15.70
C ASP A 199 -10.32 4.67 -15.96
N TRP A 200 -8.99 4.83 -15.89
CA TRP A 200 -8.30 6.10 -16.13
C TRP A 200 -8.51 6.69 -17.54
N SER A 201 -9.01 5.89 -18.49
CA SER A 201 -9.44 6.36 -19.81
C SER A 201 -10.87 6.90 -19.81
N ARG A 202 -11.70 6.48 -18.86
CA ARG A 202 -13.11 6.88 -18.67
C ARG A 202 -13.36 7.23 -17.20
N PRO A 203 -12.75 8.29 -16.66
CA PRO A 203 -12.75 8.59 -15.22
C PRO A 203 -14.13 8.85 -14.61
N GLY A 204 -15.15 9.15 -15.41
CA GLY A 204 -16.55 9.31 -14.98
C GLY A 204 -17.41 8.04 -15.10
N SER A 205 -16.83 6.88 -15.43
CA SER A 205 -17.59 5.64 -15.67
C SER A 205 -18.04 4.91 -14.41
N VAL A 206 -17.58 5.35 -13.24
CA VAL A 206 -17.82 4.71 -11.94
C VAL A 206 -18.56 5.69 -11.04
N SER A 207 -19.65 5.24 -10.45
CA SER A 207 -20.38 5.95 -9.39
C SER A 207 -19.81 5.65 -8.00
N TYR A 208 -20.06 6.54 -7.03
CA TYR A 208 -19.73 6.29 -5.63
C TYR A 208 -20.34 4.98 -5.11
N GLY A 209 -21.53 4.58 -5.56
CA GLY A 209 -22.16 3.33 -5.15
C GLY A 209 -21.34 2.11 -5.60
N GLN A 210 -20.96 2.06 -6.88
CA GLN A 210 -20.12 0.99 -7.42
C GLN A 210 -18.73 0.97 -6.76
N SER A 211 -18.15 2.16 -6.54
CA SER A 211 -16.87 2.32 -5.84
C SER A 211 -16.94 1.80 -4.40
N ALA A 212 -18.02 2.11 -3.68
CA ALA A 212 -18.28 1.62 -2.33
C ALA A 212 -18.38 0.09 -2.28
N ASP A 213 -19.18 -0.51 -3.18
CA ASP A 213 -19.36 -1.97 -3.22
C ASP A 213 -18.05 -2.70 -3.53
N PHE A 214 -17.27 -2.18 -4.49
CA PHE A 214 -15.93 -2.70 -4.77
C PHE A 214 -14.99 -2.55 -3.59
N ALA A 215 -14.96 -1.39 -2.93
CA ALA A 215 -14.12 -1.15 -1.75
C ALA A 215 -14.38 -2.20 -0.67
N GLN A 216 -15.66 -2.45 -0.33
CA GLN A 216 -16.02 -3.46 0.66
C GLN A 216 -15.51 -4.84 0.25
N ALA A 217 -15.88 -5.30 -0.96
CA ALA A 217 -15.58 -6.66 -1.40
C ALA A 217 -14.06 -6.89 -1.57
N ALA A 218 -13.32 -5.90 -2.07
CA ALA A 218 -11.88 -5.97 -2.24
C ALA A 218 -11.15 -6.02 -0.87
N ILE A 219 -11.57 -5.20 0.10
CA ILE A 219 -11.00 -5.20 1.45
C ILE A 219 -11.25 -6.55 2.13
N GLU A 220 -12.50 -7.03 2.14
CA GLU A 220 -12.84 -8.34 2.72
C GLU A 220 -12.04 -9.48 2.08
N MET A 221 -11.81 -9.42 0.77
CA MET A 221 -10.96 -10.36 0.05
C MET A 221 -9.51 -10.31 0.53
N MET A 222 -8.89 -9.13 0.57
CA MET A 222 -7.49 -8.96 0.94
C MET A 222 -7.21 -9.30 2.41
N GLU A 223 -8.15 -9.02 3.32
CA GLU A 223 -8.04 -9.40 4.72
C GLU A 223 -7.96 -10.92 4.88
N GLY A 224 -8.68 -11.67 4.06
CA GLY A 224 -8.64 -13.14 4.01
C GLY A 224 -7.42 -13.74 3.31
N LEU A 225 -6.50 -12.92 2.76
CA LEU A 225 -5.25 -13.39 2.15
C LEU A 225 -4.09 -13.25 3.15
N PRO A 226 -3.47 -14.34 3.64
CA PRO A 226 -2.42 -14.28 4.65
C PRO A 226 -1.13 -13.63 4.14
N PHE A 227 -0.88 -13.70 2.83
CA PHE A 227 0.29 -13.07 2.19
C PHE A 227 0.10 -11.59 1.87
N VAL A 228 -1.12 -11.04 2.04
CA VAL A 228 -1.36 -9.59 1.96
C VAL A 228 -1.25 -9.03 3.37
N GLU A 229 -0.21 -8.24 3.61
CA GLU A 229 0.05 -7.65 4.93
C GLU A 229 -0.61 -6.29 5.11
N ARG A 230 -0.70 -5.50 4.03
CA ARG A 230 -1.28 -4.16 4.04
C ARG A 230 -1.99 -3.83 2.74
N HIS A 231 -3.00 -2.98 2.83
CA HIS A 231 -3.69 -2.42 1.67
C HIS A 231 -4.02 -0.93 1.90
N ALA A 232 -3.93 -0.11 0.86
CA ALA A 232 -4.23 1.32 0.92
C ALA A 232 -5.15 1.75 -0.22
N TRP A 233 -6.33 2.27 0.14
CA TRP A 233 -7.29 2.77 -0.84
C TRP A 233 -6.74 4.01 -1.55
N PHE A 234 -6.90 4.06 -2.87
CA PHE A 234 -6.59 5.23 -3.68
C PHE A 234 -7.89 5.97 -4.03
N ALA A 235 -8.15 7.16 -3.49
CA ALA A 235 -7.42 7.83 -2.42
C ALA A 235 -8.41 8.39 -1.39
N ALA A 236 -7.91 8.88 -0.26
CA ALA A 236 -8.75 9.53 0.74
C ALA A 236 -9.41 10.80 0.16
N ASN A 237 -8.61 11.64 -0.51
CA ASN A 237 -9.00 12.94 -1.05
C ASN A 237 -9.56 12.88 -2.49
N PRO A 238 -10.33 13.90 -2.93
CA PRO A 238 -10.71 14.08 -4.33
C PRO A 238 -9.49 14.18 -5.25
N TYR A 239 -9.36 13.30 -6.25
CA TYR A 239 -8.22 13.30 -7.19
C TYR A 239 -8.64 13.84 -8.58
N PRO A 240 -8.33 15.10 -8.94
CA PRO A 240 -8.66 15.61 -10.26
C PRO A 240 -7.87 14.88 -11.36
N TRP A 241 -8.58 14.36 -12.36
CA TRP A 241 -8.01 13.67 -13.50
C TRP A 241 -8.76 14.04 -14.78
N LYS A 242 -8.04 14.55 -15.79
CA LYS A 242 -8.60 14.95 -17.10
C LYS A 242 -9.85 15.86 -16.99
N GLY A 243 -9.82 16.82 -16.06
CA GLY A 243 -10.91 17.79 -15.87
C GLY A 243 -12.13 17.26 -15.13
N THR A 244 -12.08 16.06 -14.57
CA THR A 244 -13.12 15.52 -13.69
C THR A 244 -12.52 15.04 -12.36
N VAL A 245 -13.37 14.74 -11.39
CA VAL A 245 -13.00 14.07 -10.15
C VAL A 245 -13.72 12.71 -10.17
N PRO A 246 -12.99 11.59 -10.39
CA PRO A 246 -13.59 10.27 -10.30
C PRO A 246 -14.22 10.05 -8.92
N GLN A 247 -15.37 9.38 -8.89
CA GLN A 247 -16.11 9.11 -7.65
C GLN A 247 -15.49 7.95 -6.84
N ILE A 248 -14.22 8.10 -6.47
CA ILE A 248 -13.44 7.11 -5.70
C ILE A 248 -12.96 7.63 -4.36
N ASN A 249 -12.95 8.95 -4.15
CA ASN A 249 -12.49 9.56 -2.91
C ASN A 249 -13.36 9.19 -1.71
N LEU A 250 -12.74 9.02 -0.54
CA LEU A 250 -13.43 8.68 0.71
C LEU A 250 -14.11 9.90 1.33
N VAL A 251 -13.50 11.07 1.19
CA VAL A 251 -14.03 12.34 1.70
C VAL A 251 -13.99 13.43 0.63
N SER A 252 -14.86 14.42 0.73
CA SER A 252 -14.73 15.70 0.00
C SER A 252 -13.68 16.61 0.63
N ASP A 253 -13.39 17.76 0.01
CA ASP A 253 -12.34 18.69 0.47
C ASP A 253 -12.56 19.25 1.89
N ASP A 254 -13.83 19.32 2.31
CA ASP A 254 -14.27 19.70 3.66
C ASP A 254 -14.27 18.53 4.66
N LEU A 255 -13.76 17.36 4.24
CA LEU A 255 -13.74 16.10 4.98
C LEU A 255 -15.12 15.46 5.21
N SER A 256 -16.18 15.91 4.52
CA SER A 256 -17.46 15.23 4.56
C SER A 256 -17.37 13.85 3.89
N PRO A 257 -17.88 12.77 4.51
CA PRO A 257 -17.71 11.43 3.99
C PRO A 257 -18.60 11.17 2.76
N THR A 258 -17.99 10.65 1.70
CA THR A 258 -18.70 10.18 0.49
C THR A 258 -19.37 8.82 0.74
N PRO A 259 -20.24 8.32 -0.16
CA PRO A 259 -20.76 6.95 -0.03
C PRO A 259 -19.65 5.89 0.00
N THR A 260 -18.57 6.08 -0.77
CA THR A 260 -17.37 5.21 -0.71
C THR A 260 -16.71 5.30 0.66
N GLY A 261 -16.51 6.50 1.20
CA GLY A 261 -15.95 6.72 2.54
C GLY A 261 -16.75 6.04 3.64
N LYS A 262 -18.06 6.26 3.68
CA LYS A 262 -18.95 5.62 4.67
C LYS A 262 -18.86 4.09 4.63
N ARG A 263 -18.76 3.52 3.42
CA ARG A 263 -18.64 2.08 3.24
C ARG A 263 -17.27 1.56 3.67
N PHE A 264 -16.21 2.28 3.31
CA PHE A 264 -14.84 2.01 3.71
C PHE A 264 -14.70 2.00 5.24
N ASP A 265 -15.17 3.05 5.93
CA ASP A 265 -15.10 3.15 7.39
C ASP A 265 -15.89 2.02 8.07
N LYS A 266 -17.06 1.67 7.54
CA LYS A 266 -17.87 0.57 8.07
C LYS A 266 -17.15 -0.78 7.95
N VAL A 267 -16.52 -1.08 6.80
CA VAL A 267 -15.84 -2.36 6.60
C VAL A 267 -14.57 -2.44 7.44
N VAL A 268 -13.74 -1.38 7.43
CA VAL A 268 -12.48 -1.30 8.17
C VAL A 268 -12.72 -1.29 9.68
N GLY A 269 -13.67 -0.50 10.18
CA GLY A 269 -14.04 -0.46 11.59
C GLY A 269 -14.53 -1.81 12.12
N ARG A 270 -15.37 -2.53 11.34
CA ARG A 270 -15.83 -3.88 11.71
C ARG A 270 -14.68 -4.89 11.78
N LEU A 271 -13.74 -4.82 10.83
CA LEU A 271 -12.59 -5.73 10.80
C LEU A 271 -11.62 -5.42 11.95
N GLY A 272 -11.40 -4.14 12.25
CA GLY A 272 -10.58 -3.72 13.38
C GLY A 272 -11.17 -4.12 14.72
N GLY A 273 -12.48 -3.96 14.92
CA GLY A 273 -13.16 -4.43 16.12
C GLY A 273 -13.04 -5.94 16.35
N ARG A 274 -13.14 -6.75 15.28
CA ARG A 274 -12.95 -8.21 15.37
C ARG A 274 -11.52 -8.59 15.78
N GLN A 275 -10.51 -7.89 15.26
CA GLN A 275 -9.11 -8.13 15.64
C GLN A 275 -8.80 -7.75 17.09
N VAL A 276 -9.51 -6.77 17.66
CA VAL A 276 -9.40 -6.42 19.09
C VAL A 276 -10.09 -7.48 19.96
N ALA A 277 -11.30 -7.90 19.58
CA ALA A 277 -12.05 -8.91 20.33
C ALA A 277 -11.36 -10.28 20.36
N SER A 278 -10.65 -10.68 19.30
CA SER A 278 -9.89 -11.94 19.27
C SER A 278 -8.60 -11.93 20.11
N ARG A 279 -8.28 -10.82 20.78
CA ARG A 279 -7.09 -10.66 21.65
C ARG A 279 -7.43 -10.67 23.15
N GLN A 280 -8.72 -10.66 23.50
CA GLN A 280 -9.22 -10.79 24.87
C GLN A 280 -9.59 -12.25 25.14
#